data_AF-M3EN09-F1
#
_entry.id   AF-M3EN09-F1
#
_cell.length_a   1.000
_cell.length_b   1.000
_cell.length_c   1.000
_cell.angle_alpha   90.00
_cell.angle_beta   90.00
_cell.angle_gamma   90.00
#
_symmetry.space_group_name_H-M   'P 1'
#
loop_
_entity.id
_entity.type
_entity.pdbx_description
1 polymer ?
#
loop_
_entity_poly.entity_id
_entity_poly.type
_entity_poly.pdbx_seq_one_letter_code
_entity_poly.pdbx_strand_id
1 'polypeptide(L)'
;MVNSKYLKRNYIHSSPPKSYQPDQMNNFYTTEMRKKLSEPRSRVIYSKRFPSIEGVFGAIKGSREGDVFLTKGIEKMSLEWSEKCSAHNIAKLCGF
;
A
#
# COMPACT_ATOMS: atom_id res chain seq x y z
N MET A 1 5.19 -10.59 17.03
CA MET A 1 6.60 -10.14 17.22
C MET A 1 7.44 -10.74 16.11
N VAL A 2 7.85 -9.95 15.12
CA VAL A 2 8.70 -10.44 14.01
C VAL A 2 10.10 -10.71 14.57
N ASN A 3 10.61 -11.93 14.33
CA ASN A 3 11.85 -12.44 14.89
C ASN A 3 13.07 -11.70 14.28
N SER A 4 13.53 -10.68 15.01
CA SER A 4 14.61 -9.76 14.62
C SER A 4 16.00 -10.42 14.44
N LYS A 5 16.15 -11.68 14.84
CA LYS A 5 17.44 -12.39 14.85
C LYS A 5 18.07 -12.61 13.46
N TYR A 6 17.31 -12.44 12.37
CA TYR A 6 17.79 -12.66 11.00
C TYR A 6 17.98 -11.39 10.15
N LEU A 7 17.70 -10.20 10.70
CA LEU A 7 17.87 -8.96 9.96
C LEU A 7 19.31 -8.44 10.16
N LYS A 8 20.15 -8.58 9.13
CA LYS A 8 21.49 -7.96 9.10
C LYS A 8 21.34 -6.46 9.33
N ARG A 9 22.10 -5.92 10.28
CA ARG A 9 22.09 -4.52 10.77
C ARG A 9 22.27 -3.45 9.67
N ASN A 10 22.62 -3.84 8.44
CA ASN A 10 22.82 -3.00 7.25
C ASN A 10 22.13 -3.58 6.00
N TYR A 11 20.88 -4.05 6.09
CA TYR A 11 20.13 -4.47 4.91
C TYR A 11 19.78 -3.26 4.03
N ILE A 12 20.65 -2.98 3.06
CA ILE A 12 20.34 -2.08 1.95
C ILE A 12 19.51 -2.89 0.97
N HIS A 13 18.22 -2.59 0.84
CA HIS A 13 17.35 -3.19 -0.18
C HIS A 13 17.74 -2.67 -1.56
N SER A 14 18.90 -3.09 -2.08
CA SER A 14 19.35 -2.80 -3.45
C SER A 14 18.69 -3.78 -4.42
N SER A 15 17.36 -3.69 -4.55
CA SER A 15 16.75 -4.32 -5.72
C SER A 15 17.19 -3.52 -6.95
N PRO A 16 17.64 -4.19 -8.03
CA PRO A 16 17.84 -3.51 -9.29
C PRO A 16 16.53 -2.79 -9.66
N PRO A 17 16.60 -1.61 -10.31
CA PRO A 17 15.40 -0.93 -10.76
C PRO A 17 14.57 -1.92 -11.58
N LYS A 18 13.35 -2.20 -11.11
CA LYS A 18 12.45 -3.16 -11.74
C LYS A 18 12.26 -2.70 -13.19
N SER A 19 12.81 -3.44 -14.15
CA SER A 19 12.68 -3.12 -15.57
C SER A 19 11.25 -3.40 -15.99
N TYR A 20 10.40 -2.37 -15.92
CA TYR A 20 9.05 -2.44 -16.47
C TYR A 20 9.17 -2.50 -17.98
N GLN A 21 8.93 -3.68 -18.56
CA GLN A 21 8.50 -3.75 -19.95
C GLN A 21 7.14 -3.04 -20.00
N PRO A 22 6.93 -2.07 -20.89
CA PRO A 22 5.65 -1.38 -21.00
C PRO A 22 4.67 -2.33 -21.68
N ASP A 23 4.23 -3.37 -20.97
CA ASP A 23 3.06 -4.11 -21.39
C ASP A 23 1.84 -3.21 -21.18
N GLN A 24 1.15 -2.96 -22.29
CA GLN A 24 -0.29 -2.77 -22.52
C GLN A 24 -1.20 -2.25 -21.36
N MET A 25 -0.72 -1.41 -20.44
CA MET A 25 -1.56 -0.76 -19.43
C MET A 25 -1.78 0.71 -19.80
N ASN A 26 -2.69 0.96 -20.75
CA ASN A 26 -3.25 2.28 -21.07
C ASN A 26 -4.22 2.77 -19.97
N ASN A 27 -3.85 2.58 -18.70
CA ASN A 27 -4.63 3.13 -17.60
C ASN A 27 -4.24 4.61 -17.46
N PHE A 28 -5.21 5.50 -17.65
CA PHE A 28 -5.07 6.95 -17.54
C PHE A 28 -4.27 7.36 -16.29
N TYR A 29 -4.60 6.80 -15.12
CA TYR A 29 -3.95 7.14 -13.86
C TYR A 29 -2.48 6.74 -13.82
N THR A 30 -2.11 5.62 -14.43
CA THR A 30 -0.71 5.18 -14.52
C THR A 30 0.11 6.13 -15.37
N THR A 31 -0.43 6.58 -16.51
CA THR A 31 0.23 7.55 -17.40
C THR A 31 0.40 8.90 -16.71
N GLU A 32 -0.64 9.40 -16.05
CA GLU A 32 -0.57 10.66 -15.30
C GLU A 32 0.43 10.59 -14.15
N MET A 33 0.48 9.46 -13.42
CA MET A 33 1.46 9.29 -12.35
C MET A 33 2.89 9.25 -12.89
N ARG A 34 3.13 8.63 -14.07
CA ARG A 34 4.44 8.67 -14.73
C ARG A 34 4.85 10.10 -15.11
N LYS A 35 3.94 10.88 -15.70
CA LYS A 35 4.19 12.30 -16.00
C LYS A 35 4.54 13.07 -14.73
N LYS A 36 3.77 12.89 -13.65
CA LYS A 36 4.02 13.53 -12.35
C LYS A 36 5.37 13.14 -11.75
N LEU A 37 5.80 11.89 -11.88
CA LEU A 37 7.07 11.39 -11.37
C LEU A 37 8.28 11.67 -12.27
N SER A 38 8.09 12.29 -13.44
CA SER A 38 9.23 12.72 -14.27
C SER A 38 10.08 13.78 -13.54
N GLU A 39 9.41 14.68 -12.81
CA GLU A 39 10.05 15.75 -12.06
C GLU A 39 10.82 15.22 -10.82
N PRO A 40 12.08 15.62 -10.61
CA PRO A 40 12.88 15.21 -9.46
C PRO A 40 12.23 15.54 -8.11
N ARG A 41 11.62 16.73 -7.98
CA ARG A 41 10.92 17.16 -6.77
C ARG A 41 9.77 16.23 -6.41
N SER A 42 8.97 15.88 -7.40
CA SER A 42 7.83 14.96 -7.25
C SER A 42 8.25 13.55 -6.87
N ARG A 43 9.40 13.06 -7.35
CA ARG A 43 9.98 11.79 -6.91
C ARG A 43 10.36 11.78 -5.44
N VAL A 44 11.00 12.85 -4.95
CA VAL A 44 11.40 12.96 -3.53
C VAL A 44 10.18 13.01 -2.61
N ILE A 45 9.10 13.65 -3.04
CA ILE A 45 7.84 13.65 -2.27
C ILE A 45 7.23 12.24 -2.29
N TYR A 46 7.16 11.61 -3.47
CA TYR A 46 6.55 10.30 -3.62
C TYR A 46 7.32 9.17 -2.94
N SER A 47 8.64 9.28 -2.81
CA SER A 47 9.47 8.31 -2.09
C SER A 47 9.15 8.23 -0.59
N LYS A 48 8.46 9.23 -0.03
CA LYS A 48 7.95 9.19 1.35
C LYS A 48 6.74 8.27 1.51
N ARG A 49 6.11 7.84 0.40
CA ARG A 49 5.00 6.88 0.42
C ARG A 49 5.49 5.55 0.97
N PHE A 50 4.84 5.06 2.03
CA PHE A 50 5.19 3.79 2.63
C PHE A 50 5.04 2.66 1.58
N PRO A 51 6.07 1.82 1.34
CA PRO A 51 6.08 0.95 0.15
C PRO A 51 5.16 -0.27 0.21
N SER A 52 4.77 -0.74 1.42
CA SER A 52 4.11 -2.04 1.54
C SER A 52 2.63 -1.96 1.91
N ILE A 53 1.78 -2.45 1.02
CA ILE A 53 0.36 -2.71 1.25
C ILE A 53 0.15 -3.83 2.29
N GLU A 54 1.14 -4.70 2.48
CA GLU A 54 1.06 -5.81 3.44
C GLU A 54 0.95 -5.30 4.88
N GLY A 55 1.59 -4.15 5.18
CA GLY A 55 1.45 -3.51 6.49
C GLY A 55 0.04 -2.98 6.75
N VAL A 56 -0.63 -2.46 5.71
CA VAL A 56 -2.03 -2.01 5.79
C VAL A 56 -2.94 -3.20 6.04
N PHE A 57 -2.80 -4.27 5.26
CA PHE A 57 -3.58 -5.49 5.48
C PHE A 57 -3.27 -6.13 6.84
N GLY A 58 -2.01 -6.19 7.26
CA GLY A 58 -1.65 -6.69 8.58
C GLY A 58 -2.29 -5.91 9.72
N ALA A 59 -2.35 -4.58 9.61
CA ALA A 59 -2.99 -3.72 10.60
C ALA A 59 -4.51 -3.86 10.62
N ILE A 60 -5.16 -3.91 9.44
CA ILE A 60 -6.62 -4.09 9.34
C ILE A 60 -7.03 -5.45 9.91
N LYS A 61 -6.31 -6.50 9.51
CA LYS A 61 -6.62 -7.88 9.90
C LYS A 61 -6.30 -8.17 11.36
N GLY A 62 -5.10 -7.77 11.81
CA GLY A 62 -4.61 -8.08 13.15
C GLY A 62 -5.05 -7.10 14.23
N SER A 63 -4.89 -5.79 14.01
CA SER A 63 -5.11 -4.77 15.06
C SER A 63 -6.53 -4.22 15.08
N ARG A 64 -7.30 -4.44 14.01
CA ARG A 64 -8.67 -3.91 13.87
C ARG A 64 -9.71 -5.00 13.64
N GLU A 65 -9.31 -6.26 13.79
CA GLU A 65 -10.17 -7.45 13.66
C GLU A 65 -11.01 -7.46 12.36
N GLY A 66 -10.48 -6.85 11.29
CA GLY A 66 -11.20 -6.62 10.04
C GLY A 66 -11.39 -7.88 9.17
N ASP A 67 -10.98 -9.05 9.66
CA ASP A 67 -11.06 -10.35 8.98
C ASP A 67 -12.45 -10.98 9.00
N VAL A 68 -13.35 -10.49 9.86
CA VAL A 68 -14.73 -10.96 9.92
C VAL A 68 -15.63 -9.99 9.16
N PHE A 69 -16.49 -10.54 8.30
CA PHE A 69 -17.50 -9.77 7.57
C PHE A 69 -18.88 -9.97 8.18
N LEU A 70 -19.62 -8.88 8.35
CA LEU A 70 -20.98 -8.92 8.88
C LEU A 70 -21.98 -9.36 7.81
N THR A 71 -21.72 -9.00 6.56
CA THR A 71 -22.61 -9.27 5.43
C THR A 71 -22.12 -10.43 4.57
N LYS A 72 -23.06 -11.06 3.83
CA LYS A 72 -22.76 -12.13 2.86
C LYS A 72 -23.04 -11.67 1.44
N GLY A 73 -22.24 -12.16 0.49
CA GLY A 73 -22.31 -11.81 -0.93
C GLY A 73 -21.21 -10.83 -1.35
N ILE A 74 -20.66 -11.02 -2.55
CA ILE A 74 -19.45 -10.31 -3.02
C ILE A 74 -19.65 -8.79 -3.03
N GLU A 75 -20.80 -8.31 -3.50
CA GLU A 75 -21.07 -6.87 -3.57
C GLU A 75 -21.06 -6.21 -2.19
N LYS A 76 -21.79 -6.80 -1.22
CA LYS A 76 -21.90 -6.27 0.14
C LYS A 76 -20.57 -6.36 0.90
N MET A 77 -19.86 -7.48 0.75
CA MET A 77 -18.53 -7.69 1.31
C MET A 77 -17.51 -6.67 0.76
N SER A 78 -17.57 -6.38 -0.55
CA SER A 78 -16.70 -5.40 -1.20
C SER A 78 -16.93 -3.98 -0.67
N LEU A 79 -18.20 -3.62 -0.42
CA LEU A 79 -18.55 -2.35 0.22
C LEU A 79 -17.98 -2.26 1.65
N GLU A 80 -18.20 -3.30 2.46
CA GLU A 80 -17.68 -3.37 3.83
C GLU A 80 -16.15 -3.31 3.88
N TRP A 81 -15.48 -3.98 2.93
CA TRP A 81 -14.03 -3.91 2.80
C TRP A 81 -13.53 -2.51 2.45
N SER A 82 -14.25 -1.81 1.55
CA SER A 82 -13.93 -0.43 1.17
C SER A 82 -14.09 0.53 2.34
N GLU A 83 -15.10 0.31 3.18
CA GLU A 83 -15.32 1.06 4.42
C GLU A 83 -14.17 0.83 5.42
N LYS A 84 -13.77 -0.43 5.66
CA LYS A 84 -12.62 -0.76 6.52
C LYS A 84 -11.32 -0.11 6.04
N CYS A 85 -11.06 -0.15 4.73
CA CYS A 85 -9.90 0.51 4.13
C CYS A 85 -9.94 2.04 4.33
N SER A 86 -11.11 2.66 4.16
CA SER A 86 -11.30 4.09 4.34
C SER A 86 -11.09 4.50 5.80
N ALA A 87 -11.66 3.75 6.74
CA ALA A 87 -11.47 3.95 8.17
C ALA A 87 -10.00 3.84 8.59
N HIS A 88 -9.26 2.86 8.04
CA HIS A 88 -7.82 2.75 8.25
C HIS A 88 -7.07 4.00 7.77
N ASN A 89 -7.37 4.47 6.55
CA ASN A 89 -6.74 5.66 5.99
C ASN A 89 -7.04 6.92 6.82
N ILE A 90 -8.29 7.09 7.27
CA ILE A 90 -8.69 8.20 8.15
C ILE A 90 -7.93 8.12 9.47
N ALA A 91 -7.87 6.95 10.10
CA ALA A 91 -7.13 6.77 11.34
C ALA A 91 -5.65 7.14 11.19
N LYS A 92 -5.02 6.77 10.07
CA LYS A 92 -3.65 7.17 9.75
C LYS A 92 -3.46 8.68 9.62
N LEU A 93 -4.45 9.40 9.09
CA LEU A 93 -4.42 10.87 8.99
C LEU A 93 -4.61 11.53 10.37
N CYS A 94 -5.44 10.94 11.22
CA CYS A 94 -5.70 11.41 12.58
C CYS A 94 -4.60 11.05 13.58
N GLY A 95 -3.66 10.17 13.21
CA GLY A 95 -2.55 9.75 14.09
C GLY A 95 -2.86 8.57 15.01
N PHE A 96 -3.89 7.78 14.70
CA PHE A 96 -4.26 6.55 15.41
C PHE A 96 -3.66 5.28 14.77
#